data_AF-A0A482X7P5-F1
#
_entry.id   AF-A0A482X7P5-F1
#
_cell.length_a   1.000
_cell.length_b   1.000
_cell.length_c   1.000
_cell.angle_alpha   90.00
_cell.angle_beta   90.00
_cell.angle_gamma   90.00
#
_symmetry.space_group_name_H-M   'P 1'
#
loop_
_entity.id
_entity.type
_entity.pdbx_description
1 polymer ?
#
loop_
_entity_poly.entity_id
_entity_poly.type
_entity_poly.pdbx_seq_one_letter_code
_entity_poly.pdbx_strand_id
1 'polypeptide(L)'
;MITNEELTKIENEYVQKLEENFKQLVNYTEYKPEIWRDTTWKNFFTEEKDRLMITKTGVTKDVLNVIGTALSTPVKDFNMHRGIQRVFQTRQKNLKEGIIDWAMGEAFAFGSLLQ
;
A
#
# COMPACT_ATOMS: atom_id res chain seq x y z
N MET A 1 15.12 -11.24 -49.21
CA MET A 1 16.34 -11.62 -48.47
C MET A 1 17.08 -10.34 -48.19
N ILE A 2 17.52 -10.12 -46.94
CA ILE A 2 18.38 -8.98 -46.61
C ILE A 2 19.71 -9.17 -47.34
N THR A 3 20.22 -8.10 -47.95
CA THR A 3 21.51 -8.11 -48.65
C THR A 3 22.67 -7.97 -47.67
N ASN A 4 23.86 -8.48 -48.02
CA ASN A 4 25.04 -8.37 -47.13
C ASN A 4 25.45 -6.91 -46.85
N GLU A 5 25.19 -6.00 -47.78
CA GLU A 5 25.41 -4.56 -47.60
C GLU A 5 24.46 -3.95 -46.58
N GLU A 6 23.18 -4.35 -46.59
CA GLU A 6 22.21 -3.93 -45.56
C GLU A 6 22.58 -4.49 -44.18
N LEU A 7 23.10 -5.72 -44.13
CA LEU A 7 23.49 -6.38 -42.87
C LEU A 7 24.68 -5.68 -42.21
N THR A 8 25.72 -5.39 -42.98
CA THR A 8 26.89 -4.62 -42.52
C THR A 8 26.53 -3.19 -42.14
N LYS A 9 25.57 -2.58 -42.83
CA LYS A 9 25.05 -1.26 -42.45
C LYS A 9 24.35 -1.30 -41.08
N ILE A 10 23.49 -2.29 -40.82
CA ILE A 10 22.80 -2.46 -39.54
C ILE A 10 23.81 -2.70 -38.41
N GLU A 11 24.83 -3.53 -38.64
CA GLU A 11 25.89 -3.78 -37.66
C GLU A 11 26.64 -2.49 -37.30
N ASN A 12 27.06 -1.72 -38.30
CA ASN A 12 27.77 -0.47 -38.08
C ASN A 12 26.91 0.58 -37.36
N GLU A 13 25.63 0.71 -37.73
CA GLU A 13 24.69 1.60 -37.03
C GLU A 13 24.50 1.19 -35.55
N TYR A 14 24.42 -0.12 -35.28
CA TYR A 14 24.29 -0.63 -33.92
C TYR A 14 25.56 -0.38 -33.08
N VAL A 15 26.74 -0.65 -33.64
CA VAL A 15 28.02 -0.39 -32.99
C VAL A 15 28.19 1.09 -32.68
N GLN A 16 27.87 1.97 -33.64
CA GLN A 16 27.93 3.42 -33.45
C GLN A 16 27.02 3.88 -32.30
N LYS A 17 25.80 3.34 -32.23
CA LYS A 17 24.86 3.62 -31.13
C LYS A 17 25.39 3.16 -29.78
N LEU A 18 26.06 2.01 -29.72
CA LEU A 18 26.69 1.52 -28.48
C LEU A 18 27.84 2.42 -28.03
N GLU A 19 28.70 2.88 -28.95
CA GLU A 19 29.80 3.79 -28.63
C GLU A 19 29.31 5.16 -28.15
N GLU A 20 28.25 5.70 -28.77
CA GLU A 20 27.63 6.95 -28.33
C GLU A 20 27.07 6.84 -26.91
N ASN A 21 26.35 5.77 -26.60
CA ASN A 21 25.84 5.50 -25.25
C ASN A 21 26.99 5.33 -24.24
N PHE A 22 28.08 4.66 -24.62
CA PHE A 22 29.25 4.48 -23.75
C PHE A 22 29.91 5.83 -23.39
N LYS A 23 30.06 6.74 -24.37
CA LYS A 23 30.57 8.10 -24.11
C LYS A 23 29.67 8.89 -23.17
N GLN A 24 28.35 8.67 -23.22
CA GLN A 24 27.40 9.31 -22.30
C GLN A 24 27.50 8.75 -20.88
N LEU A 25 27.79 7.45 -20.71
CA LEU A 25 27.93 6.83 -19.39
C LEU A 25 29.09 7.42 -18.56
N VAL A 26 30.14 7.91 -19.20
CA VAL A 26 31.26 8.60 -18.51
C VAL A 26 30.77 9.83 -17.73
N ASN A 27 29.70 10.47 -18.20
CA ASN A 27 29.11 11.65 -17.54
C ASN A 27 28.06 11.27 -16.47
N TYR A 28 27.63 10.01 -16.40
CA TYR A 28 26.68 9.51 -15.41
C TYR A 28 27.43 8.99 -14.18
N THR A 29 27.68 9.86 -13.20
CA THR A 29 28.31 9.52 -11.92
C THR A 29 27.32 9.19 -10.80
N GLU A 30 26.02 9.41 -11.00
CA GLU A 30 24.99 9.24 -9.98
C GLU A 30 24.29 7.89 -10.11
N TYR A 31 24.32 7.09 -9.03
CA TYR A 31 23.47 5.91 -8.89
C TYR A 31 22.03 6.35 -8.61
N LYS A 32 21.11 6.08 -9.54
CA LYS A 32 19.68 6.42 -9.44
C LYS A 32 18.85 5.15 -9.23
N PRO A 33 18.70 4.66 -7.98
CA PRO A 33 17.93 3.45 -7.68
C PRO A 33 16.45 3.60 -8.04
N GLU A 34 15.95 4.83 -8.19
CA GLU A 34 14.59 5.14 -8.65
C GLU A 34 14.29 4.59 -10.06
N ILE A 35 15.29 4.55 -10.94
CA ILE A 35 15.15 4.03 -12.32
C ILE A 35 14.89 2.52 -12.32
N TRP A 36 15.39 1.82 -11.30
CA TRP A 36 15.25 0.38 -11.14
C TRP A 36 14.09 -0.02 -10.22
N ARG A 37 13.45 0.95 -9.56
CA ARG A 37 12.22 0.72 -8.80
C ARG A 37 11.05 0.75 -9.75
N ASP A 38 10.56 -0.43 -10.11
CA ASP A 38 9.29 -0.60 -10.83
C ASP A 38 8.08 -0.35 -9.91
N THR A 39 8.10 0.77 -9.19
CA THR A 39 7.03 1.17 -8.28
C THR A 39 6.62 2.59 -8.62
N THR A 40 5.35 2.81 -8.95
CA THR A 40 4.77 4.14 -9.17
C THR A 40 4.66 4.98 -7.89
N TRP A 41 5.15 4.47 -6.77
CA TRP A 41 5.01 5.01 -5.43
C TRP A 41 5.98 6.18 -5.21
N LYS A 42 5.61 7.34 -5.77
CA LYS A 42 6.30 8.62 -5.54
C LYS A 42 6.21 9.00 -4.06
N ASN A 43 7.32 9.43 -3.46
CA ASN A 43 7.42 9.92 -2.07
C ASN A 43 7.14 8.91 -0.94
N PHE A 44 6.99 7.61 -1.25
CA PHE A 44 6.81 6.60 -0.19
C PHE A 44 8.12 6.28 0.55
N PHE A 45 9.22 6.21 -0.20
CA PHE A 45 10.54 5.77 0.27
C PHE A 45 11.51 6.93 0.55
N THR A 46 11.02 8.14 0.83
CA THR A 46 11.88 9.30 1.08
C THR A 46 12.78 9.06 2.30
N GLU A 47 14.08 9.32 2.16
CA GLU A 47 15.09 9.11 3.21
C GLU A 47 14.94 10.08 4.40
N GLU A 48 14.13 11.13 4.24
CA GLU A 48 13.91 12.19 5.24
C GLU A 48 12.96 11.81 6.39
N LYS A 49 12.37 10.60 6.39
CA LYS A 49 11.54 10.18 7.53
C LYS A 49 12.43 9.76 8.70
N ASP A 50 12.44 10.59 9.75
CA ASP A 50 13.02 10.24 11.03
C ASP A 50 12.39 8.91 11.53
N ARG A 51 13.24 7.92 11.77
CA ARG A 51 12.84 6.57 12.18
C ARG A 51 12.18 6.56 13.56
N LEU A 52 12.42 7.59 14.36
CA LEU A 52 11.83 7.77 15.69
C LEU A 52 10.52 8.56 15.66
N MET A 53 10.12 9.08 14.49
CA MET A 53 8.91 9.87 14.35
C MET A 53 7.67 8.97 14.51
N ILE A 54 6.93 9.19 15.59
CA ILE A 54 5.63 8.54 15.81
C ILE A 54 4.57 9.33 15.04
N THR A 55 3.95 8.67 14.06
CA THR A 55 2.83 9.26 13.32
C THR A 55 1.56 9.26 14.17
N LYS A 56 0.75 10.32 14.06
CA LYS A 56 -0.55 10.39 14.72
C LYS A 56 -1.53 9.49 13.97
N THR A 57 -1.85 8.34 14.55
CA THR A 57 -2.81 7.35 13.99
C THR A 57 -4.18 7.39 14.69
N GLY A 58 -4.37 8.32 15.64
CA GLY A 58 -5.61 8.46 16.37
C GLY A 58 -6.76 8.95 15.49
N VAL A 59 -7.94 8.38 15.70
CA VAL A 59 -9.19 8.77 15.03
C VAL A 59 -10.21 9.30 16.03
N THR A 60 -11.22 10.02 15.54
CA THR A 60 -12.27 10.57 16.40
C THR A 60 -13.15 9.46 16.98
N LYS A 61 -13.77 9.72 18.13
CA LYS A 61 -14.71 8.76 18.73
C LYS A 61 -15.92 8.50 17.84
N ASP A 62 -16.32 9.48 17.04
CA ASP A 62 -17.45 9.33 16.12
C ASP A 62 -17.17 8.28 15.04
N VAL A 63 -15.96 8.29 14.47
CA VAL A 63 -15.47 7.26 13.55
C VAL A 63 -15.51 5.87 14.20
N LEU A 64 -15.00 5.75 15.43
CA LEU A 64 -15.01 4.49 16.17
C LEU A 64 -16.44 4.00 16.47
N ASN A 65 -17.37 4.92 16.77
CA ASN A 65 -18.77 4.59 17.01
C ASN A 65 -19.47 4.09 15.74
N VAL A 66 -19.19 4.71 14.59
CA VAL A 66 -19.72 4.28 13.28
C VAL A 66 -19.25 2.86 12.96
N ILE A 67 -17.94 2.61 13.03
CA ILE A 67 -17.34 1.30 12.76
C ILE A 67 -17.85 0.26 13.77
N GLY A 68 -17.86 0.60 15.06
CA GLY A 68 -18.29 -0.29 16.14
C GLY A 68 -19.75 -0.70 16.02
N THR A 69 -20.60 0.24 15.59
CA THR A 69 -22.02 -0.03 15.34
C THR A 69 -22.19 -0.96 14.15
N ALA A 70 -21.46 -0.71 13.05
CA ALA A 70 -21.50 -1.58 11.87
C ALA A 70 -21.04 -3.02 12.21
N LEU A 71 -19.95 -3.17 12.98
CA LEU A 71 -19.43 -4.46 13.43
C LEU A 71 -20.35 -5.21 14.40
N SER A 72 -21.21 -4.48 15.10
CA SER A 72 -22.14 -5.02 16.10
C SER A 72 -23.56 -5.16 15.57
N THR A 73 -23.82 -4.81 14.31
CA THR A 73 -25.14 -4.93 13.69
C THR A 73 -25.18 -6.16 12.78
N PRO A 74 -26.00 -7.18 13.11
CA PRO A 74 -26.17 -8.32 12.22
C PRO A 74 -26.93 -7.92 10.95
N VAL A 75 -26.65 -8.62 9.86
CA VAL A 75 -27.40 -8.45 8.60
C VAL A 75 -28.86 -8.88 8.82
N LYS A 76 -29.80 -8.09 8.30
CA LYS A 76 -31.24 -8.41 8.36
C LYS A 76 -31.49 -9.75 7.65
N ASP A 77 -32.39 -10.55 8.22
CA ASP A 77 -32.85 -11.83 7.65
C ASP A 77 -31.78 -12.93 7.49
N PHE A 78 -30.66 -12.83 8.22
CA PHE A 78 -29.64 -13.88 8.25
C PHE A 78 -29.85 -14.84 9.43
N ASN A 79 -29.97 -16.16 9.17
CA ASN A 79 -30.09 -17.18 10.22
C ASN A 79 -28.73 -17.46 10.86
N MET A 80 -28.40 -16.67 11.89
CA MET A 80 -27.12 -16.72 12.56
C MET A 80 -27.07 -17.74 13.71
N HIS A 81 -25.94 -18.42 13.86
CA HIS A 81 -25.70 -19.31 15.00
C HIS A 81 -25.79 -18.54 16.33
N ARG A 82 -26.45 -19.12 17.34
CA ARG A 82 -26.70 -18.50 18.66
C ARG A 82 -25.42 -18.01 19.35
N GLY A 83 -24.31 -18.72 19.17
CA GLY A 83 -23.02 -18.31 19.71
C GLY A 83 -22.52 -17.00 19.11
N ILE A 84 -22.74 -16.80 17.81
CA ILE A 84 -22.33 -15.58 17.11
C ILE A 84 -23.26 -14.43 17.50
N GLN A 85 -24.57 -14.66 17.65
CA GLN A 85 -25.51 -13.66 18.17
C GLN A 85 -25.08 -13.09 19.52
N ARG A 86 -24.59 -13.93 20.43
CA ARG A 86 -24.03 -13.48 21.72
C ARG A 86 -22.80 -12.60 21.52
N VAL A 87 -21.91 -12.93 20.59
CA VAL A 87 -20.72 -12.11 20.29
C VAL A 87 -21.13 -10.71 19.81
N PHE A 88 -22.10 -10.59 18.91
CA PHE A 88 -22.61 -9.29 18.45
C PHE A 88 -23.20 -8.46 19.60
N GLN A 89 -23.98 -9.08 20.49
CA GLN A 89 -24.54 -8.41 21.66
C GLN A 89 -23.45 -7.96 22.65
N THR A 90 -22.45 -8.81 22.90
CA THR A 90 -21.30 -8.46 23.76
C THR A 90 -20.51 -7.30 23.17
N ARG A 91 -20.24 -7.29 21.86
CA ARG A 91 -19.56 -6.16 21.19
C ARG A 91 -20.35 -4.86 21.30
N GLN A 92 -21.68 -4.92 21.15
CA GLN A 92 -22.54 -3.75 21.31
C GLN A 92 -22.50 -3.19 22.75
N LYS A 93 -22.45 -4.07 23.76
CA LYS A 93 -22.30 -3.68 25.16
C LYS A 93 -20.93 -3.06 25.42
N ASN A 94 -19.87 -3.74 24.98
CA ASN A 94 -18.48 -3.31 25.09
C ASN A 94 -18.26 -1.93 24.45
N LEU A 95 -18.87 -1.67 23.29
CA LEU A 95 -18.84 -0.36 22.64
C LEU A 95 -19.43 0.75 23.53
N LYS A 96 -20.56 0.49 24.20
CA LYS A 96 -21.22 1.46 25.09
C LYS A 96 -20.44 1.69 26.39
N GLU A 97 -19.81 0.65 26.92
CA GLU A 97 -19.00 0.71 28.14
C GLU A 97 -17.58 1.27 27.89
N GLY A 98 -17.18 1.41 26.61
CA GLY A 98 -15.83 1.84 26.23
C GLY A 98 -14.76 0.78 26.47
N ILE A 99 -15.15 -0.49 26.59
CA ILE A 99 -14.26 -1.63 26.80
C ILE A 99 -13.95 -2.24 25.43
N ILE A 100 -12.69 -2.23 25.00
CA ILE A 100 -12.29 -2.72 23.68
C ILE A 100 -11.44 -3.98 23.83
N ASP A 101 -11.85 -5.08 23.20
CA ASP A 101 -11.04 -6.29 23.09
C ASP A 101 -10.10 -6.24 21.87
N TRP A 102 -9.17 -7.19 21.78
CA TRP A 102 -8.18 -7.21 20.70
C TRP A 102 -8.82 -7.25 19.31
N ALA A 103 -9.85 -8.07 19.13
CA ALA A 103 -10.54 -8.24 17.85
C ALA A 103 -11.26 -6.96 17.42
N MET A 104 -11.83 -6.22 18.36
CA MET A 104 -12.49 -4.95 18.11
C MET A 104 -11.47 -3.83 17.81
N GLY A 105 -10.31 -3.86 18.46
CA GLY A 105 -9.18 -2.97 18.13
C GLY A 105 -8.65 -3.18 16.71
N GLU A 106 -8.48 -4.43 16.29
CA GLU A 106 -8.12 -4.78 14.91
C GLU A 106 -9.17 -4.28 13.90
N ALA A 107 -10.45 -4.55 14.20
CA ALA A 107 -11.54 -4.13 13.33
C ALA A 107 -11.67 -2.60 13.23
N PHE A 108 -11.33 -1.86 14.28
CA PHE A 108 -11.24 -0.40 14.24
C PHE A 108 -10.07 0.11 13.40
N ALA A 109 -8.89 -0.51 13.51
CA ALA A 109 -7.75 -0.14 12.68
C ALA A 109 -8.09 -0.29 11.19
N PHE A 110 -8.61 -1.46 10.77
CA PHE A 110 -9.00 -1.65 9.37
C PHE A 110 -10.20 -0.80 8.96
N GLY A 111 -11.22 -0.71 9.82
CA GLY A 111 -12.40 0.10 9.53
C GLY A 111 -12.05 1.57 9.33
N SER A 112 -11.11 2.12 10.11
CA SER A 112 -10.71 3.52 9.98
C SER A 112 -9.89 3.84 8.73
N LEU A 113 -9.22 2.84 8.15
CA LEU A 113 -8.51 2.98 6.87
C LEU A 113 -9.45 2.88 5.66
N LEU A 114 -10.58 2.18 5.82
CA LEU A 114 -11.56 1.95 4.77
C LEU A 114 -12.70 2.99 4.74
N GLN A 115 -12.91 3.71 5.85
CA GLN A 115 -13.98 4.70 5.98
C GLN A 115 -13.81 5.88 5.01
#